data_AF-A0A8B8J1W0-F1
#
_entry.id   AF-A0A8B8J1W0-F1
#
_cell.length_a   1.000
_cell.length_b   1.000
_cell.length_c   1.000
_cell.angle_alpha   90.00
_cell.angle_beta   90.00
_cell.angle_gamma   90.00
#
_symmetry.space_group_name_H-M   'P 1'
#
loop_
_entity.id
_entity.type
_entity.pdbx_description
1 polymer ?
#
loop_
_entity_poly.entity_id
_entity_poly.type
_entity_poly.pdbx_seq_one_letter_code
_entity_poly.pdbx_strand_id
1 'polypeptide(L)'
;MGNAQSPSGDPRFVTATRAFTNQELEDLRSLFMSLAAQSQSHGKFVSKSVFKTYFGIDGLLGDRMFDLVTQKRNDGMLAFEDLIVSKGTYEKGTRIEIEEYIHELCDVTGDGVLGRSDLEAVLKSIRKAVFSPEIDENGLNLHENVLEVFLNAATFSKKGEETAENSMSSTDFRNWCSLLPSVRKFLGSLLMPPDSGRPGFQVPHLQYPENLTSDLLILRREYAWHIGGVLSQHEVEEWKLLYHSSINGLSFNTFLGNISNGDGPTVLIIKDAEGFIYGGYASQPWERQSNFYGDMKSCLFQLYPQASIFHPTGANNNLQWCAVNFSSDSIPNGIGFGGRANHFGLFLSASFDQGHTFPCTTFNSPCLSKTNRIRPEVIECWGVLSKGVQNERPDLVKGTVLERFKEDRNMLKMVGLANSSN
;
A
#
# COMPACT_ATOMS: atom_id res chain seq x y z
N MET A 1 -47.70 16.86 -39.33
CA MET A 1 -47.10 16.38 -38.07
C MET A 1 -45.77 15.72 -38.42
N GLY A 2 -44.69 16.49 -38.41
CA GLY A 2 -43.35 15.96 -38.64
C GLY A 2 -42.72 15.63 -37.29
N ASN A 3 -42.51 14.35 -37.01
CA ASN A 3 -41.73 13.91 -35.86
C ASN A 3 -40.29 14.40 -36.05
N ALA A 4 -39.88 15.36 -35.23
CA ALA A 4 -38.48 15.67 -35.02
C ALA A 4 -37.81 14.42 -34.46
N GLN A 5 -36.94 13.81 -35.28
CA GLN A 5 -36.02 12.77 -34.82
C GLN A 5 -35.15 13.39 -33.73
N SER A 6 -35.23 12.84 -32.52
CA SER A 6 -34.25 13.06 -31.46
C SER A 6 -32.85 12.80 -32.01
N PRO A 7 -31.83 13.62 -31.69
CA PRO A 7 -30.49 13.41 -32.22
C PRO A 7 -29.99 12.05 -31.76
N SER A 8 -29.42 11.27 -32.68
CA SER A 8 -28.76 9.99 -32.40
C SER A 8 -27.71 10.22 -31.30
N GLY A 9 -27.93 9.67 -30.11
CA GLY A 9 -26.99 9.83 -28.99
C GLY A 9 -25.59 9.32 -29.35
N ASP A 10 -24.54 9.95 -28.80
CA ASP A 10 -23.14 9.52 -28.99
C ASP A 10 -23.05 8.00 -28.75
N PRO A 11 -22.61 7.21 -29.76
CA PRO A 11 -22.49 5.76 -29.62
C PRO A 11 -21.64 5.33 -28.42
N ARG A 12 -20.65 6.14 -28.02
CA ARG A 12 -19.81 5.87 -26.84
C ARG A 12 -20.61 6.00 -25.55
N PHE A 13 -21.50 6.98 -25.45
CA PHE A 13 -22.38 7.14 -24.29
C PHE A 13 -23.37 5.97 -24.17
N VAL A 14 -23.96 5.54 -25.29
CA VAL A 14 -24.87 4.38 -25.32
C VAL A 14 -24.16 3.08 -24.93
N THR A 15 -22.88 2.91 -25.31
CA THR A 15 -22.09 1.76 -24.86
C THR A 15 -21.73 1.88 -23.38
N ALA A 16 -21.25 3.04 -22.93
CA ALA A 16 -20.80 3.25 -21.56
C ALA A 16 -21.93 3.07 -20.53
N THR A 17 -23.12 3.58 -20.83
CA THR A 17 -24.31 3.40 -19.97
C THR A 17 -24.64 1.94 -19.67
N ARG A 18 -24.31 1.00 -20.56
CA ARG A 18 -24.55 -0.44 -20.35
C ARG A 18 -23.66 -1.04 -19.26
N ALA A 19 -22.58 -0.36 -18.88
CA ALA A 19 -21.69 -0.79 -17.82
C ALA A 19 -22.20 -0.46 -16.41
N PHE A 20 -23.32 0.26 -16.32
CA PHE A 20 -23.92 0.72 -15.07
C PHE A 20 -25.33 0.16 -14.90
N THR A 21 -25.70 -0.09 -13.65
CA THR A 21 -27.09 -0.35 -13.26
C THR A 21 -27.91 0.94 -13.30
N ASN A 22 -29.24 0.81 -13.35
CA ASN A 22 -30.14 1.97 -13.31
C ASN A 22 -29.95 2.82 -12.05
N GLN A 23 -29.68 2.19 -10.90
CA GLN A 23 -29.43 2.89 -9.65
C GLN A 23 -28.12 3.70 -9.72
N GLU A 24 -27.03 3.10 -10.20
CA GLU A 24 -25.76 3.80 -10.38
C GLU A 24 -25.90 5.00 -11.33
N LEU A 25 -26.67 4.86 -12.42
CA LEU A 25 -26.91 5.98 -13.35
C LEU A 25 -27.69 7.12 -12.70
N GLU A 26 -28.69 6.81 -11.87
CA GLU A 26 -29.46 7.83 -11.15
C GLU A 26 -28.62 8.53 -10.07
N ASP A 27 -27.79 7.78 -9.35
CA ASP A 27 -26.85 8.33 -8.36
C ASP A 27 -25.83 9.26 -9.02
N LEU A 28 -25.27 8.84 -10.17
CA LEU A 28 -24.36 9.68 -10.96
C LEU A 28 -25.04 10.92 -11.51
N ARG A 29 -26.32 10.82 -11.91
CA ARG A 29 -27.11 11.97 -12.36
C ARG A 29 -27.35 12.95 -11.22
N SER A 30 -27.71 12.45 -10.04
CA SER A 30 -27.89 13.26 -8.83
C SER A 30 -26.60 13.98 -8.45
N LEU A 31 -25.47 13.27 -8.47
CA LEU A 31 -24.14 13.85 -8.27
C LEU A 31 -23.85 14.95 -9.29
N PHE A 32 -24.04 14.68 -10.57
CA PHE A 32 -23.81 15.64 -11.64
C PHE A 32 -24.64 16.91 -11.45
N MET A 33 -25.94 16.77 -11.15
CA MET A 33 -26.83 17.91 -10.92
C MET A 33 -26.38 18.75 -9.72
N SER A 34 -25.90 18.12 -8.64
CA SER A 34 -25.33 18.80 -7.47
C SER A 34 -24.08 19.62 -7.85
N LEU A 35 -23.14 19.01 -8.59
CA LEU A 35 -21.90 19.67 -9.03
C LEU A 35 -22.17 20.78 -10.06
N ALA A 36 -23.14 20.59 -10.94
CA ALA A 36 -23.56 21.60 -11.91
C ALA A 36 -24.23 22.80 -11.23
N ALA A 37 -24.97 22.58 -10.13
CA ALA A 37 -25.51 23.65 -9.29
C ALA A 37 -24.39 24.45 -8.60
N GLN A 38 -23.38 23.78 -8.04
CA GLN A 38 -22.19 24.43 -7.49
C GLN A 38 -21.41 25.22 -8.55
N SER A 39 -21.45 24.77 -9.81
CA SER A 39 -20.86 25.46 -10.96
C SER A 39 -21.71 26.63 -11.47
N GLN A 40 -22.86 26.91 -10.85
CA GLN A 40 -23.83 27.92 -11.28
C GLN A 40 -24.31 27.73 -12.73
N SER A 41 -24.28 26.49 -13.24
CA SER A 41 -24.60 26.19 -14.64
C SER A 41 -26.07 25.81 -14.85
N HIS A 42 -26.88 25.81 -13.78
CA HIS A 42 -28.27 25.34 -13.76
C HIS A 42 -28.45 23.93 -14.36
N GLY A 43 -27.55 22.99 -14.00
CA GLY A 43 -27.65 21.58 -14.45
C GLY A 43 -27.05 21.29 -15.83
N LYS A 44 -26.46 22.29 -16.49
CA LYS A 44 -25.88 22.11 -17.84
C LYS A 44 -24.48 21.47 -17.87
N PHE A 45 -23.56 21.87 -16.99
CA PHE A 45 -22.19 21.38 -16.99
C PHE A 45 -21.52 21.54 -15.63
N VAL A 46 -20.49 20.75 -15.36
CA VAL A 46 -19.60 20.96 -14.21
C VAL A 46 -18.37 21.72 -14.67
N SER A 47 -18.03 22.81 -13.95
CA SER A 47 -16.82 23.58 -14.23
C SER A 47 -15.57 22.86 -13.73
N LYS A 48 -14.42 23.16 -14.35
CA LYS A 48 -13.10 22.61 -13.94
C LYS A 48 -12.79 22.84 -12.46
N SER A 49 -13.09 24.04 -11.95
CA SER A 49 -12.86 24.38 -10.53
C SER A 49 -13.66 23.50 -9.56
N VAL A 50 -14.95 23.32 -9.83
CA VAL A 50 -15.85 22.48 -9.01
C VAL A 50 -15.46 21.01 -9.12
N PHE A 51 -15.11 20.52 -10.31
CA PHE A 51 -14.62 19.16 -10.52
C PHE A 51 -13.37 18.87 -9.68
N LYS A 52 -12.34 19.73 -9.77
CA LYS A 52 -11.07 19.56 -9.03
C LYS A 52 -11.30 19.60 -7.52
N THR A 53 -12.15 20.52 -7.07
CA THR A 53 -12.51 20.66 -5.65
C THR A 53 -13.22 19.40 -5.14
N TYR A 54 -14.19 18.88 -5.88
CA TYR A 54 -14.94 17.67 -5.48
C TYR A 54 -14.03 16.45 -5.39
N PHE A 55 -13.18 16.22 -6.39
CA PHE A 55 -12.31 15.03 -6.40
C PHE A 55 -11.04 15.18 -5.53
N GLY A 56 -10.80 16.37 -4.96
CA GLY A 56 -9.65 16.65 -4.10
C GLY A 56 -8.31 16.63 -4.83
N ILE A 57 -8.30 17.00 -6.12
CA ILE A 57 -7.12 16.93 -6.98
C ILE A 57 -6.84 18.27 -7.65
N ASP A 58 -5.72 18.87 -7.25
CA ASP A 58 -5.27 20.16 -7.76
C ASP A 58 -4.06 20.03 -8.69
N GLY A 59 -3.55 21.17 -9.18
CA GLY A 59 -2.37 21.23 -10.02
C GLY A 59 -2.57 20.57 -11.39
N LEU A 60 -1.44 20.17 -12.00
CA LEU A 60 -1.38 19.63 -13.36
C LEU A 60 -2.13 18.30 -13.49
N LEU A 61 -2.08 17.44 -12.46
CA LEU A 61 -2.82 16.17 -12.48
C LEU A 61 -4.34 16.39 -12.51
N GLY A 62 -4.86 17.30 -11.68
CA GLY A 62 -6.27 17.66 -11.69
C GLY A 62 -6.70 18.33 -13.00
N ASP A 63 -5.81 19.12 -13.61
CA ASP A 63 -6.06 19.73 -14.92
C ASP A 63 -6.14 18.67 -16.02
N ARG A 64 -5.15 17.79 -16.09
CA ARG A 64 -5.10 16.68 -17.04
C ARG A 64 -6.31 15.76 -16.89
N MET A 65 -6.68 15.45 -15.65
CA MET A 65 -7.84 14.62 -15.39
C MET A 65 -9.14 15.26 -15.90
N PHE A 66 -9.34 16.56 -15.69
CA PHE A 66 -10.51 17.25 -16.24
C PHE A 66 -10.52 17.20 -17.78
N ASP A 67 -9.36 17.39 -18.40
CA ASP A 67 -9.23 17.38 -19.86
C ASP A 67 -9.54 15.97 -20.41
N LEU A 68 -9.11 14.90 -19.75
CA LEU A 68 -9.46 13.52 -20.15
C LEU A 68 -10.94 13.21 -19.98
N VAL A 69 -11.54 13.63 -18.86
CA VAL A 69 -12.96 13.37 -18.60
C VAL A 69 -13.83 14.10 -19.64
N THR A 70 -13.46 15.33 -19.99
CA THR A 70 -14.12 16.14 -21.02
C THR A 70 -13.73 15.76 -22.45
N GLN A 71 -13.09 14.60 -22.65
CA GLN A 71 -12.72 14.09 -23.97
C GLN A 71 -11.83 15.06 -24.77
N LYS A 72 -11.01 15.85 -24.06
CA LYS A 72 -10.09 16.86 -24.59
C LYS A 72 -10.75 17.94 -25.45
N ARG A 73 -12.05 18.23 -25.23
CA ARG A 73 -12.76 19.27 -25.97
C ARG A 73 -12.26 20.69 -25.67
N ASN A 74 -11.65 20.91 -24.50
CA ASN A 74 -11.09 22.20 -24.07
C ASN A 74 -12.11 23.36 -24.02
N ASP A 75 -13.40 23.06 -23.83
CA ASP A 75 -14.47 24.04 -23.65
C ASP A 75 -14.66 24.45 -22.17
N GLY A 76 -13.94 23.80 -21.24
CA GLY A 76 -14.04 24.04 -19.80
C GLY A 76 -15.32 23.50 -19.17
N MET A 77 -16.09 22.68 -19.91
CA MET A 77 -17.42 22.22 -19.54
C MET A 77 -17.48 20.70 -19.52
N LEU A 78 -17.72 20.12 -18.35
CA LEU A 78 -18.01 18.70 -18.23
C LEU A 78 -19.51 18.44 -18.37
N ALA A 79 -19.93 17.76 -19.44
CA ALA A 79 -21.31 17.31 -19.61
C ALA A 79 -21.56 15.99 -18.87
N PHE A 80 -22.83 15.60 -18.73
CA PHE A 80 -23.18 14.33 -18.07
C PHE A 80 -22.71 13.14 -18.89
N GLU A 81 -22.81 13.23 -20.21
CA GLU A 81 -22.38 12.20 -21.15
C GLU A 81 -20.88 11.91 -21.03
N ASP A 82 -20.06 12.97 -20.89
CA ASP A 82 -18.61 12.87 -20.69
C ASP A 82 -18.25 12.13 -19.42
N LEU A 83 -18.96 12.42 -18.32
CA LEU A 83 -18.78 11.78 -17.03
C LEU A 83 -19.07 10.27 -17.13
N ILE A 84 -20.18 9.92 -17.78
CA ILE A 84 -20.56 8.51 -17.97
C ILE A 84 -19.58 7.77 -18.88
N VAL A 85 -19.17 8.37 -20.00
CA VAL A 85 -18.18 7.77 -20.90
C VAL A 85 -16.87 7.52 -20.16
N SER A 86 -16.37 8.54 -19.46
CA SER A 86 -15.07 8.45 -18.79
C SER A 86 -15.09 7.49 -17.60
N LYS A 87 -16.12 7.51 -16.76
CA LYS A 87 -16.27 6.53 -15.67
C LYS A 87 -16.51 5.11 -16.21
N GLY A 88 -17.21 4.97 -17.33
CA GLY A 88 -17.42 3.70 -18.01
C GLY A 88 -16.09 3.04 -18.39
N THR A 89 -15.15 3.81 -18.93
CA THR A 89 -13.79 3.32 -19.25
C THR A 89 -12.93 3.16 -18.00
N TYR A 90 -12.88 4.17 -17.13
CA TYR A 90 -11.93 4.24 -16.02
C TYR A 90 -12.27 3.32 -14.83
N GLU A 91 -13.57 3.08 -14.58
CA GLU A 91 -14.02 2.29 -13.41
C GLU A 91 -14.61 0.94 -13.79
N LYS A 92 -15.20 0.84 -14.98
CA LYS A 92 -15.90 -0.37 -15.45
C LYS A 92 -15.25 -1.00 -16.68
N GLY A 93 -14.20 -0.39 -17.22
CA GLY A 93 -13.48 -0.88 -18.39
C GLY A 93 -12.68 -2.15 -18.10
N THR A 94 -12.14 -2.72 -19.16
CA THR A 94 -11.17 -3.80 -19.06
C THR A 94 -9.88 -3.31 -18.37
N ARG A 95 -9.08 -4.24 -17.84
CA ARG A 95 -7.80 -3.90 -17.20
C ARG A 95 -6.89 -3.07 -18.13
N ILE A 96 -6.90 -3.38 -19.42
CA ILE A 96 -6.09 -2.68 -20.43
C ILE A 96 -6.59 -1.24 -20.60
N GLU A 97 -7.89 -1.04 -20.79
CA GLU A 97 -8.47 0.30 -20.93
C GLU A 97 -8.21 1.19 -19.71
N ILE A 98 -8.31 0.63 -18.50
CA ILE A 98 -8.01 1.34 -17.26
C ILE A 98 -6.51 1.69 -17.19
N GLU A 99 -5.62 0.75 -17.54
CA GLU A 99 -4.17 1.00 -17.56
C GLU A 99 -3.79 2.09 -18.56
N GLU A 100 -4.38 2.07 -19.77
CA GLU A 100 -4.16 3.10 -20.80
C GLU A 100 -4.66 4.46 -20.34
N TYR A 101 -5.85 4.53 -19.73
CA TYR A 101 -6.38 5.78 -19.18
C TYR A 101 -5.47 6.36 -18.09
N ILE A 102 -4.96 5.51 -17.18
CA ILE A 102 -4.06 5.93 -16.10
C ILE A 102 -2.70 6.37 -16.68
N HIS A 103 -2.19 5.69 -17.70
CA HIS A 103 -0.97 6.11 -18.39
C HIS A 103 -1.16 7.49 -19.02
N GLU A 104 -2.27 7.73 -19.71
CA GLU A 104 -2.60 9.01 -20.33
C GLU A 104 -2.84 10.13 -19.31
N LEU A 105 -3.37 9.78 -18.15
CA LEU A 105 -3.55 10.67 -17.00
C LEU A 105 -2.21 11.12 -16.39
N CYS A 106 -1.21 10.24 -16.39
CA CYS A 106 0.12 10.55 -15.87
C CYS A 106 0.92 11.47 -16.79
N ASP A 107 0.64 11.47 -18.10
CA ASP A 107 1.13 12.48 -19.05
C ASP A 107 0.37 13.80 -18.79
N VAL A 108 0.83 14.54 -17.79
CA VAL A 108 0.13 15.73 -17.30
C VAL A 108 0.27 16.93 -18.24
N THR A 109 1.31 16.94 -19.09
CA THR A 109 1.45 17.95 -20.14
C THR A 109 0.57 17.65 -21.35
N GLY A 110 0.28 16.38 -21.61
CA GLY A 110 -0.58 15.94 -22.70
C GLY A 110 0.12 15.90 -24.05
N ASP A 111 1.45 15.89 -24.08
CA ASP A 111 2.26 15.87 -25.30
C ASP A 111 2.50 14.45 -25.85
N GLY A 112 2.00 13.41 -25.16
CA GLY A 112 2.18 12.02 -25.52
C GLY A 112 3.52 11.43 -25.08
N VAL A 113 4.31 12.16 -24.29
CA VAL A 113 5.62 11.76 -23.77
C VAL A 113 5.56 11.74 -22.25
N LEU A 114 5.53 10.54 -21.65
CA LEU A 114 5.56 10.41 -20.20
C LEU A 114 7.00 10.54 -19.68
N GLY A 115 7.38 11.75 -19.27
CA GLY A 115 8.72 12.09 -18.79
C GLY A 115 8.88 12.07 -17.27
N ARG A 116 10.10 12.39 -16.79
CA ARG A 116 10.40 12.48 -15.35
C ARG A 116 9.63 13.63 -14.69
N SER A 117 9.54 14.77 -15.36
CA SER A 117 8.80 15.95 -14.91
C SER A 117 7.29 15.68 -14.71
N ASP A 118 6.70 14.86 -15.59
CA ASP A 118 5.31 14.44 -15.46
C ASP A 118 5.08 13.63 -14.19
N LEU A 119 5.89 12.59 -13.97
CA LEU A 119 5.80 11.77 -12.75
C LEU A 119 6.08 12.59 -11.50
N GLU A 120 6.99 13.55 -11.55
CA GLU A 120 7.23 14.47 -10.44
C GLU A 120 5.98 15.31 -10.11
N ALA A 121 5.29 15.83 -11.12
CA ALA A 121 4.04 16.57 -10.95
C ALA A 121 2.91 15.68 -10.41
N VAL A 122 2.82 14.42 -10.86
CA VAL A 122 1.90 13.42 -10.31
C VAL A 122 2.18 13.16 -8.83
N LEU A 123 3.44 12.89 -8.47
CA LEU A 123 3.85 12.62 -7.08
C LEU A 123 3.64 13.84 -6.17
N LYS A 124 3.88 15.06 -6.67
CA LYS A 124 3.54 16.31 -5.96
C LYS A 124 2.04 16.44 -5.69
N SER A 125 1.21 16.04 -6.65
CA SER A 125 -0.26 16.04 -6.52
C SER A 125 -0.73 14.98 -5.51
N ILE A 126 -0.16 13.77 -5.55
CA ILE A 126 -0.38 12.72 -4.55
C ILE A 126 -0.03 13.24 -3.16
N ARG A 127 1.14 13.86 -3.01
CA ARG A 127 1.59 14.36 -1.71
C ARG A 127 0.59 15.33 -1.10
N LYS A 128 0.12 16.29 -1.91
CA LYS A 128 -0.86 17.29 -1.50
C LYS A 128 -2.20 16.64 -1.10
N ALA A 129 -2.65 15.65 -1.88
CA ALA A 129 -3.95 15.02 -1.69
C ALA A 129 -3.98 14.01 -0.53
N VAL A 130 -2.90 13.26 -0.30
CA VAL A 130 -2.84 12.15 0.66
C VAL A 130 -2.32 12.60 2.03
N PHE A 131 -1.24 13.38 2.07
CA PHE A 131 -0.56 13.67 3.33
C PHE A 131 -1.01 14.97 4.00
N SER A 132 -1.80 15.80 3.29
CA SER A 132 -2.15 17.17 3.70
C SER A 132 -0.91 18.05 4.01
N PRO A 133 -1.01 19.38 3.95
CA PRO A 133 0.07 20.23 4.45
C PRO A 133 0.06 20.22 5.98
N GLU A 134 0.74 19.27 6.62
CA GLU A 134 1.25 19.50 7.97
C GLU A 134 2.40 20.51 7.83
N ILE A 135 2.16 21.75 8.27
CA ILE A 135 3.22 22.76 8.37
C ILE A 135 4.13 22.29 9.50
N ASP A 136 5.27 21.71 9.14
CA ASP A 136 6.34 21.48 10.11
C ASP A 136 6.93 22.83 10.53
N GLU A 137 7.10 23.03 11.84
CA GLU A 137 7.52 24.31 12.45
C GLU A 137 8.92 24.77 12.00
N ASN A 138 9.69 23.89 11.34
CA ASN A 138 11.09 24.12 11.01
C ASN A 138 11.39 24.41 9.53
N GLY A 139 10.41 24.39 8.62
CA GLY A 139 10.60 24.85 7.23
C GLY A 139 11.71 24.14 6.43
N LEU A 140 12.15 22.95 6.87
CA LEU A 140 13.15 22.12 6.18
C LEU A 140 12.44 20.94 5.50
N ASN A 141 12.72 20.74 4.21
CA ASN A 141 11.96 19.86 3.31
C ASN A 141 12.32 18.37 3.50
N LEU A 142 12.05 17.77 4.67
CA LEU A 142 12.25 16.33 4.92
C LEU A 142 11.45 15.44 3.96
N HIS A 143 10.37 15.98 3.39
CA HIS A 143 9.48 15.30 2.44
C HIS A 143 9.97 15.32 0.98
N GLU A 144 10.82 16.26 0.58
CA GLU A 144 11.32 16.34 -0.80
C GLU A 144 12.24 15.16 -1.14
N ASN A 145 13.05 14.74 -0.16
CA ASN A 145 13.86 13.53 -0.25
C ASN A 145 13.00 12.27 -0.43
N VAL A 146 11.76 12.25 0.06
CA VAL A 146 10.89 11.07 -0.06
C VAL A 146 10.25 11.00 -1.44
N LEU A 147 9.86 12.10 -2.06
CA LEU A 147 9.33 12.07 -3.44
C LEU A 147 10.36 11.52 -4.43
N GLU A 148 11.62 11.90 -4.25
CA GLU A 148 12.72 11.43 -5.08
C GLU A 148 12.87 9.89 -5.02
N VAL A 149 12.65 9.28 -3.85
CA VAL A 149 12.67 7.82 -3.69
C VAL A 149 11.61 7.12 -4.56
N PHE A 150 10.40 7.67 -4.66
CA PHE A 150 9.33 7.10 -5.50
C PHE A 150 9.60 7.36 -6.98
N LEU A 151 10.19 8.50 -7.30
CA LEU A 151 10.60 8.84 -8.66
C LEU A 151 11.78 7.99 -9.15
N ASN A 152 12.70 7.59 -8.26
CA ASN A 152 13.83 6.72 -8.58
C ASN A 152 13.42 5.28 -8.93
N ALA A 153 12.20 4.87 -8.57
CA ALA A 153 11.64 3.59 -9.01
C ALA A 153 11.26 3.59 -10.50
N ALA A 154 11.15 4.75 -11.13
CA ALA A 154 10.77 4.90 -12.54
C ALA A 154 11.94 4.59 -13.48
N THR A 155 11.64 3.88 -14.57
CA THR A 155 12.57 3.66 -15.68
C THR A 155 12.09 4.39 -16.92
N PHE A 156 13.00 5.05 -17.64
CA PHE A 156 12.71 5.78 -18.87
C PHE A 156 13.53 5.15 -20.00
N SER A 157 13.05 4.04 -20.56
CA SER A 157 13.80 3.27 -21.55
C SER A 157 13.61 3.74 -23.00
N LYS A 158 12.54 4.50 -23.29
CA LYS A 158 12.23 4.99 -24.63
C LYS A 158 13.06 6.25 -24.92
N LYS A 159 14.01 6.13 -25.85
CA LYS A 159 14.86 7.25 -26.27
C LYS A 159 14.05 8.31 -27.00
N GLY A 160 14.29 9.58 -26.68
CA GLY A 160 13.77 10.71 -27.44
C GLY A 160 14.47 10.84 -28.81
N GLU A 161 13.75 11.35 -29.81
CA GLU A 161 14.40 11.69 -31.09
C GLU A 161 15.19 12.99 -30.94
N GLU A 162 16.49 12.88 -31.20
CA GLU A 162 17.54 13.89 -31.39
C GLU A 162 17.86 14.91 -30.27
N THR A 163 16.97 15.25 -29.34
CA THR A 163 17.31 16.11 -28.17
C THR A 163 16.42 15.95 -26.92
N ALA A 164 15.36 15.14 -26.97
CA ALA A 164 14.44 14.99 -25.83
C ALA A 164 14.97 14.05 -24.73
N GLU A 165 14.62 14.34 -23.48
CA GLU A 165 14.81 13.43 -22.35
C GLU A 165 14.20 12.05 -22.65
N ASN A 166 14.79 11.00 -22.07
CA ASN A 166 14.21 9.67 -22.19
C ASN A 166 12.80 9.66 -21.58
N SER A 167 11.90 8.91 -22.20
CA SER A 167 10.51 8.77 -21.78
C SER A 167 10.20 7.35 -21.32
N MET A 168 9.09 7.23 -20.60
CA MET A 168 8.61 5.97 -20.07
C MET A 168 7.89 5.18 -21.17
N SER A 169 8.27 3.92 -21.37
CA SER A 169 7.49 3.01 -22.23
C SER A 169 6.28 2.45 -21.46
N SER A 170 5.30 1.87 -22.15
CA SER A 170 4.16 1.23 -21.48
C SER A 170 4.58 0.05 -20.58
N THR A 171 5.70 -0.61 -20.90
CA THR A 171 6.26 -1.67 -20.05
C THR A 171 6.91 -1.08 -18.80
N ASP A 172 7.65 0.01 -18.95
CA ASP A 172 8.23 0.73 -17.80
C ASP A 172 7.13 1.24 -16.87
N PHE A 173 6.03 1.77 -17.42
CA PHE A 173 4.90 2.26 -16.63
C PHE A 173 4.22 1.15 -15.83
N ARG A 174 4.00 -0.02 -16.44
CA ARG A 174 3.45 -1.20 -15.74
C ARG A 174 4.38 -1.66 -14.63
N ASN A 175 5.68 -1.69 -14.89
CA ASN A 175 6.69 -2.05 -13.88
C ASN A 175 6.68 -1.04 -12.72
N TRP A 176 6.65 0.26 -13.01
CA TRP A 176 6.57 1.32 -12.00
C TRP A 176 5.32 1.21 -11.13
N CYS A 177 4.15 1.00 -11.75
CA CYS A 177 2.89 0.75 -11.03
C CYS A 177 2.94 -0.52 -10.16
N SER A 178 3.62 -1.57 -10.61
CA SER A 178 3.81 -2.81 -9.86
C SER A 178 4.73 -2.62 -8.65
N LEU A 179 5.76 -1.78 -8.79
CA LEU A 179 6.68 -1.46 -7.70
C LEU A 179 6.02 -0.51 -6.69
N LEU A 180 5.11 0.37 -7.15
CA LEU A 180 4.41 1.39 -6.36
C LEU A 180 2.89 1.18 -6.31
N PRO A 181 2.41 0.13 -5.64
CA PRO A 181 0.99 -0.22 -5.64
C PRO A 181 0.10 0.86 -4.98
N SER A 182 0.63 1.62 -4.02
CA SER A 182 -0.08 2.76 -3.41
C SER A 182 -0.36 3.87 -4.43
N VAL A 183 0.63 4.20 -5.27
CA VAL A 183 0.50 5.16 -6.37
C VAL A 183 -0.49 4.63 -7.41
N ARG A 184 -0.39 3.35 -7.79
CA ARG A 184 -1.35 2.72 -8.72
C ARG A 184 -2.79 2.72 -8.19
N LYS A 185 -2.98 2.47 -6.89
CA LYS A 185 -4.30 2.53 -6.22
C LYS A 185 -4.86 3.95 -6.23
N PHE A 186 -4.04 4.95 -5.87
CA PHE A 186 -4.43 6.37 -5.91
C PHE A 186 -4.86 6.78 -7.32
N LEU A 187 -4.00 6.53 -8.32
CA LEU A 187 -4.25 6.90 -9.70
C LEU A 187 -5.40 6.14 -10.34
N GLY A 188 -5.82 5.00 -9.77
CA GLY A 188 -6.96 4.20 -10.21
C GLY A 188 -8.28 4.51 -9.50
N SER A 189 -8.28 5.40 -8.51
CA SER A 189 -9.47 5.75 -7.72
C SER A 189 -9.88 7.21 -7.86
N LEU A 190 -9.21 8.00 -8.72
CA LEU A 190 -9.39 9.45 -8.80
C LEU A 190 -10.77 9.90 -9.30
N LEU A 191 -11.50 9.06 -10.04
CA LEU A 191 -12.90 9.34 -10.42
C LEU A 191 -13.93 8.80 -9.44
N MET A 192 -13.50 8.01 -8.45
CA MET A 192 -14.39 7.56 -7.39
C MET A 192 -14.72 8.71 -6.44
N PRO A 193 -15.90 8.71 -5.81
CA PRO A 193 -16.26 9.68 -4.78
C PRO A 193 -15.19 9.80 -3.65
N PRO A 194 -14.98 11.00 -3.09
CA PRO A 194 -13.94 11.29 -2.09
C PRO A 194 -14.34 10.79 -0.69
N ASP A 195 -14.52 9.48 -0.55
CA ASP A 195 -15.01 8.86 0.68
C ASP A 195 -13.83 8.42 1.57
N SER A 196 -14.07 8.19 2.87
CA SER A 196 -13.03 7.69 3.80
C SER A 196 -12.45 6.33 3.42
N GLY A 197 -13.13 5.58 2.53
CA GLY A 197 -12.72 4.29 1.99
C GLY A 197 -11.98 4.35 0.65
N ARG A 198 -11.69 5.54 0.12
CA ARG A 198 -11.14 5.68 -1.23
C ARG A 198 -9.74 5.04 -1.35
N PRO A 199 -9.56 4.03 -2.23
CA PRO A 199 -8.30 3.32 -2.34
C PRO A 199 -7.12 4.26 -2.66
N GLY A 200 -5.99 4.07 -1.97
CA GLY A 200 -4.78 4.86 -2.21
C GLY A 200 -4.74 6.21 -1.49
N PHE A 201 -5.76 6.58 -0.71
CA PHE A 201 -5.75 7.80 0.12
C PHE A 201 -5.50 7.51 1.61
N GLN A 202 -5.72 6.27 2.06
CA GLN A 202 -5.57 5.92 3.47
C GLN A 202 -4.09 5.78 3.84
N VAL A 203 -3.69 6.48 4.91
CA VAL A 203 -2.36 6.39 5.53
C VAL A 203 -2.54 5.76 6.92
N PRO A 204 -1.81 4.69 7.26
CA PRO A 204 -1.88 4.10 8.59
C PRO A 204 -1.57 5.11 9.69
N HIS A 205 -2.37 5.09 10.75
CA HIS A 205 -2.04 5.84 11.96
C HIS A 205 -0.94 5.10 12.73
N LEU A 206 0.24 5.71 12.82
CA LEU A 206 1.41 5.12 13.47
C LEU A 206 1.37 5.43 14.98
N GLN A 207 1.27 4.39 15.80
CA GLN A 207 1.31 4.47 17.25
C GLN A 207 2.66 4.03 17.79
N TYR A 208 3.26 4.86 18.62
CA TYR A 208 4.53 4.58 19.29
C TYR A 208 4.54 5.27 20.66
N PRO A 209 5.40 4.85 21.60
CA PRO A 209 5.48 5.45 22.94
C PRO A 209 5.73 6.95 22.90
N GLU A 210 5.08 7.72 23.79
CA GLU A 210 5.18 9.19 23.84
C GLU A 210 6.60 9.72 24.06
N ASN A 211 7.47 8.90 24.66
CA ASN A 211 8.87 9.25 24.89
C ASN A 211 9.76 9.12 23.64
N LEU A 212 9.22 8.62 22.53
CA LEU A 212 9.92 8.48 21.28
C LEU A 212 9.55 9.63 20.33
N THR A 213 10.56 10.25 19.75
CA THR A 213 10.39 11.35 18.80
C THR A 213 10.36 10.80 17.37
N SER A 214 9.56 11.40 16.49
CA SER A 214 9.34 10.89 15.12
C SER A 214 10.59 10.91 14.24
N ASP A 215 11.61 11.69 14.59
CA ASP A 215 12.92 11.75 13.92
C ASP A 215 13.79 10.51 14.14
N LEU A 216 13.54 9.77 15.23
CA LEU A 216 14.20 8.50 15.50
C LEU A 216 13.60 7.34 14.71
N LEU A 217 12.37 7.51 14.21
CA LEU A 217 11.66 6.47 13.46
C LEU A 217 12.17 6.35 12.03
N ILE A 218 12.41 5.11 11.61
CA ILE A 218 12.63 4.77 10.21
C ILE A 218 11.31 4.85 9.45
N LEU A 219 10.24 4.26 10.00
CA LEU A 219 8.94 4.23 9.33
C LEU A 219 8.27 5.60 9.35
N ARG A 220 8.32 6.28 8.21
CA ARG A 220 7.58 7.51 7.93
C ARG A 220 6.19 7.22 7.40
N ARG A 221 5.31 8.22 7.43
CA ARG A 221 3.93 8.14 6.92
C ARG A 221 3.88 7.74 5.45
N GLU A 222 4.79 8.23 4.61
CA GLU A 222 4.88 7.90 3.18
C GLU A 222 5.28 6.45 2.95
N TYR A 223 6.21 5.94 3.76
CA TYR A 223 6.63 4.55 3.70
C TYR A 223 5.51 3.62 4.18
N ALA A 224 4.79 4.02 5.24
CA ALA A 224 3.61 3.30 5.70
C ALA A 224 2.49 3.29 4.66
N TRP A 225 2.21 4.42 4.00
CA TRP A 225 1.28 4.51 2.87
C TRP A 225 1.71 3.63 1.70
N HIS A 226 3.00 3.61 1.38
CA HIS A 226 3.55 2.79 0.31
C HIS A 226 3.35 1.30 0.56
N ILE A 227 3.77 0.82 1.74
CA ILE A 227 3.57 -0.57 2.18
C ILE A 227 2.07 -0.90 2.26
N GLY A 228 1.26 0.02 2.81
CA GLY A 228 -0.20 -0.09 2.86
C GLY A 228 -0.86 -0.23 1.48
N GLY A 229 -0.17 0.19 0.42
CA GLY A 229 -0.57 -0.02 -0.97
C GLY A 229 -0.83 -1.48 -1.33
N VAL A 230 -0.30 -2.46 -0.62
CA VAL A 230 -0.57 -3.89 -0.85
C VAL A 230 -1.59 -4.52 0.10
N LEU A 231 -1.98 -3.80 1.14
CA LEU A 231 -2.83 -4.32 2.20
C LEU A 231 -4.32 -4.01 1.92
N SER A 232 -5.21 -4.67 2.67
CA SER A 232 -6.64 -4.37 2.67
C SER A 232 -6.94 -3.13 3.51
N GLN A 233 -8.11 -2.51 3.30
CA GLN A 233 -8.53 -1.29 3.99
C GLN A 233 -8.47 -1.39 5.53
N HIS A 234 -8.76 -2.58 6.08
CA HIS A 234 -8.72 -2.81 7.53
C HIS A 234 -7.30 -2.92 8.08
N GLU A 235 -6.35 -3.35 7.25
CA GLU A 235 -4.93 -3.50 7.60
C GLU A 235 -4.15 -2.17 7.45
N VAL A 236 -4.77 -1.10 6.95
CA VAL A 236 -4.17 0.24 6.83
C VAL A 236 -4.81 1.27 7.76
N GLU A 237 -5.50 0.81 8.81
CA GLU A 237 -6.07 1.68 9.84
C GLU A 237 -5.00 2.17 10.83
N GLU A 238 -4.36 1.24 11.55
CA GLU A 238 -3.56 1.56 12.73
C GLU A 238 -2.38 0.59 12.86
N TRP A 239 -1.16 1.12 12.93
CA TRP A 239 0.05 0.32 13.11
C TRP A 239 0.77 0.72 14.39
N LYS A 240 1.17 -0.27 15.18
CA LYS A 240 1.80 -0.05 16.49
C LYS A 240 3.24 -0.49 16.49
N LEU A 241 4.15 0.34 16.96
CA LEU A 241 5.55 -0.02 17.17
C LEU A 241 5.64 -1.08 18.28
N LEU A 242 6.04 -2.29 17.89
CA LEU A 242 6.22 -3.43 18.81
C LEU A 242 7.66 -3.53 19.30
N TYR A 243 8.63 -3.15 18.45
CA TYR A 243 10.04 -3.23 18.77
C TYR A 243 10.83 -2.14 18.05
N HIS A 244 11.76 -1.52 18.77
CA HIS A 244 12.78 -0.63 18.23
C HIS A 244 14.13 -0.94 18.88
N SER A 245 15.13 -1.27 18.07
CA SER A 245 16.46 -1.71 18.53
C SER A 245 17.13 -0.77 19.56
N SER A 246 17.06 0.55 19.39
CA SER A 246 17.64 1.50 20.36
C SER A 246 16.88 1.61 21.69
N ILE A 247 15.63 1.16 21.75
CA ILE A 247 14.79 1.20 22.96
C ILE A 247 14.84 -0.15 23.68
N ASN A 248 14.71 -1.23 22.91
CA ASN A 248 14.57 -2.58 23.43
C ASN A 248 15.90 -3.35 23.51
N GLY A 249 16.98 -2.80 22.95
CA GLY A 249 18.30 -3.43 22.87
C GLY A 249 18.36 -4.56 21.83
N LEU A 250 19.57 -5.04 21.54
CA LEU A 250 19.82 -6.07 20.51
C LEU A 250 19.65 -7.49 21.07
N SER A 251 18.44 -7.86 21.46
CA SER A 251 18.12 -9.21 21.97
C SER A 251 16.98 -9.83 21.15
N PHE A 252 17.28 -10.91 20.45
CA PHE A 252 16.28 -11.62 19.64
C PHE A 252 15.15 -12.22 20.47
N ASN A 253 15.44 -12.65 21.71
CA ASN A 253 14.39 -13.09 22.64
C ASN A 253 13.47 -11.94 23.04
N THR A 254 14.02 -10.74 23.22
CA THR A 254 13.22 -9.52 23.49
C THR A 254 12.37 -9.16 22.28
N PHE A 255 12.94 -9.24 21.06
CA PHE A 255 12.20 -9.03 19.82
C PHE A 255 11.03 -10.00 19.67
N LEU A 256 11.27 -11.31 19.76
CA LEU A 256 10.19 -12.31 19.69
C LEU A 256 9.17 -12.12 20.81
N GLY A 257 9.62 -11.82 22.02
CA GLY A 257 8.72 -11.58 23.16
C GLY A 257 7.78 -10.39 22.95
N ASN A 258 8.23 -9.34 22.25
CA ASN A 258 7.38 -8.20 21.94
C ASN A 258 6.39 -8.49 20.81
N ILE A 259 6.84 -9.13 19.72
CA ILE A 259 5.99 -9.35 18.55
C ILE A 259 4.99 -10.49 18.73
N SER A 260 5.29 -11.50 19.56
CA SER A 260 4.38 -12.61 19.86
C SER A 260 3.16 -12.20 20.70
N ASN A 261 3.14 -10.99 21.27
CA ASN A 261 1.97 -10.49 22.00
C ASN A 261 0.86 -9.97 21.08
N GLY A 262 1.16 -9.72 19.80
CA GLY A 262 0.18 -9.36 18.78
C GLY A 262 -0.15 -10.59 17.94
N ASP A 263 -1.41 -11.06 17.98
CA ASP A 263 -1.91 -12.17 17.16
C ASP A 263 -2.06 -11.80 15.65
N GLY A 264 -1.23 -10.88 15.12
CA GLY A 264 -1.46 -10.23 13.82
C GLY A 264 -0.23 -10.04 12.94
N PRO A 265 -0.42 -9.56 11.70
CA PRO A 265 0.67 -9.30 10.77
C PRO A 265 1.65 -8.26 11.27
N THR A 266 2.89 -8.31 10.77
CA THR A 266 3.94 -7.36 11.16
C THR A 266 4.71 -6.82 9.96
N VAL A 267 5.21 -5.60 10.09
CA VAL A 267 6.11 -4.94 9.16
C VAL A 267 7.48 -4.84 9.82
N LEU A 268 8.44 -5.63 9.35
CA LEU A 268 9.84 -5.57 9.77
C LEU A 268 10.58 -4.57 8.90
N ILE A 269 11.30 -3.62 9.50
CA ILE A 269 12.06 -2.58 8.80
C ILE A 269 13.47 -2.55 9.34
N ILE A 270 14.44 -2.47 8.43
CA ILE A 270 15.86 -2.41 8.72
C ILE A 270 16.44 -1.21 8.00
N LYS A 271 17.14 -0.37 8.75
CA LYS A 271 18.12 0.58 8.20
C LYS A 271 19.51 -0.03 8.41
N ASP A 272 20.26 -0.20 7.34
CA ASP A 272 21.63 -0.70 7.42
C ASP A 272 22.68 0.41 7.54
N ALA A 273 23.92 0.03 7.82
CA ALA A 273 25.05 0.94 7.96
C ALA A 273 25.43 1.70 6.66
N GLU A 274 24.92 1.28 5.49
CA GLU A 274 25.08 2.00 4.22
C GLU A 274 23.92 2.97 3.97
N GLY A 275 22.96 3.06 4.90
CA GLY A 275 21.81 3.94 4.85
C GLY A 275 20.62 3.41 4.06
N PHE A 276 20.68 2.18 3.54
CA PHE A 276 19.55 1.57 2.83
C PHE A 276 18.45 1.23 3.82
N ILE A 277 17.20 1.43 3.39
CA ILE A 277 16.01 1.11 4.18
C ILE A 277 15.18 0.10 3.40
N TYR A 278 14.90 -1.05 4.01
CA TYR A 278 14.17 -2.14 3.40
C TYR A 278 13.58 -3.04 4.48
N GLY A 279 12.80 -4.02 4.07
CA GLY A 279 12.13 -4.88 5.02
C GLY A 279 11.20 -5.90 4.39
N GLY A 280 10.35 -6.47 5.23
CA GLY A 280 9.33 -7.41 4.80
C GLY A 280 8.06 -7.29 5.61
N TYR A 281 6.93 -7.47 4.93
CA TYR A 281 5.64 -7.69 5.56
C TYR A 281 5.45 -9.19 5.80
N ALA A 282 5.31 -9.56 7.06
CA ALA A 282 4.97 -10.90 7.51
C ALA A 282 3.47 -10.95 7.78
N SER A 283 2.72 -11.62 6.90
CA SER A 283 1.28 -11.79 7.02
C SER A 283 0.88 -12.79 8.11
N GLN A 284 1.81 -13.67 8.50
CA GLN A 284 1.61 -14.70 9.52
C GLN A 284 2.48 -14.41 10.75
N PRO A 285 2.03 -14.77 11.97
CA PRO A 285 2.83 -14.62 13.18
C PRO A 285 4.19 -15.30 13.08
N TRP A 286 5.18 -14.75 13.82
CA TRP A 286 6.53 -15.30 13.85
C TRP A 286 6.61 -16.56 14.71
N GLU A 287 6.40 -17.72 14.08
CA GLU A 287 6.48 -19.03 14.71
C GLU A 287 7.88 -19.63 14.63
N ARG A 288 8.32 -20.24 15.74
CA ARG A 288 9.62 -20.93 15.82
C ARG A 288 9.54 -22.24 15.08
N GLN A 289 10.12 -22.30 13.88
CA GLN A 289 10.11 -23.48 13.02
C GLN A 289 11.49 -23.71 12.39
N SER A 290 11.78 -24.95 11.99
CA SER A 290 13.03 -25.31 11.30
C SER A 290 12.97 -25.20 9.78
N ASN A 291 11.80 -24.83 9.24
CA ASN A 291 11.51 -24.76 7.81
C ASN A 291 10.82 -23.43 7.49
N PHE A 292 10.73 -23.10 6.19
CA PHE A 292 9.93 -21.97 5.75
C PHE A 292 8.42 -22.25 5.92
N TYR A 293 7.67 -21.18 6.18
CA TYR A 293 6.21 -21.15 6.27
C TYR A 293 5.69 -19.81 5.73
N GLY A 294 4.42 -19.49 5.97
CA GLY A 294 3.81 -18.21 5.57
C GLY A 294 2.82 -18.38 4.40
N ASP A 295 2.31 -17.25 3.90
CA ASP A 295 1.34 -17.21 2.81
C ASP A 295 1.67 -16.16 1.75
N MET A 296 0.91 -16.20 0.65
CA MET A 296 1.13 -15.35 -0.53
C MET A 296 0.83 -13.86 -0.29
N LYS A 297 0.43 -13.46 0.92
CA LYS A 297 0.23 -12.05 1.30
C LYS A 297 1.51 -11.40 1.83
N SER A 298 2.51 -12.19 2.23
CA SER A 298 3.82 -11.66 2.63
C SER A 298 4.48 -10.94 1.46
N CYS A 299 5.33 -9.94 1.70
CA CYS A 299 6.08 -9.26 0.65
C CYS A 299 7.42 -8.73 1.17
N LEU A 300 8.35 -8.51 0.25
CA LEU A 300 9.58 -7.75 0.52
C LEU A 300 9.42 -6.33 -0.01
N PHE A 301 10.12 -5.37 0.59
CA PHE A 301 10.12 -4.00 0.11
C PHE A 301 11.47 -3.31 0.30
N GLN A 302 11.73 -2.31 -0.54
CA GLN A 302 12.78 -1.30 -0.38
C GLN A 302 12.11 0.07 -0.26
N LEU A 303 12.57 0.88 0.68
CA LEU A 303 12.06 2.23 0.97
C LEU A 303 13.11 3.32 0.71
N TYR A 304 14.39 2.97 0.63
CA TYR A 304 15.47 3.88 0.27
C TYR A 304 16.65 3.09 -0.30
N PRO A 305 17.29 3.52 -1.41
CA PRO A 305 17.15 4.83 -2.09
C PRO A 305 16.02 4.92 -3.13
N GLN A 306 15.32 3.82 -3.41
CA GLN A 306 14.15 3.76 -4.29
C GLN A 306 13.03 2.97 -3.62
N ALA A 307 11.78 3.38 -3.83
CA ALA A 307 10.61 2.69 -3.27
C ALA A 307 10.21 1.52 -4.17
N SER A 308 10.02 0.33 -3.62
CA SER A 308 9.65 -0.86 -4.38
C SER A 308 9.03 -1.92 -3.47
N ILE A 309 7.96 -2.57 -3.94
CA ILE A 309 7.38 -3.76 -3.31
C ILE A 309 7.51 -4.97 -4.24
N PHE A 310 7.90 -6.11 -3.65
CA PHE A 310 8.14 -7.38 -4.32
C PHE A 310 7.20 -8.45 -3.75
N HIS A 311 6.25 -8.89 -4.58
CA HIS A 311 5.26 -9.90 -4.21
C HIS A 311 5.76 -11.33 -4.45
N PRO A 312 5.25 -12.32 -3.70
CA PRO A 312 5.49 -13.72 -3.96
C PRO A 312 5.11 -14.10 -5.39
N THR A 313 6.03 -14.77 -6.08
CA THR A 313 5.85 -15.20 -7.48
C THR A 313 5.02 -16.47 -7.60
N GLY A 314 4.87 -17.22 -6.51
CA GLY A 314 4.28 -18.56 -6.50
C GLY A 314 5.22 -19.66 -7.02
N ALA A 315 6.49 -19.33 -7.29
CA ALA A 315 7.49 -20.30 -7.75
C ALA A 315 7.87 -21.34 -6.66
N ASN A 316 7.68 -20.99 -5.38
CA ASN A 316 7.88 -21.87 -4.22
C ASN A 316 7.12 -21.31 -3.01
N ASN A 317 7.12 -22.07 -1.91
CA ASN A 317 6.45 -21.71 -0.66
C ASN A 317 7.43 -21.23 0.44
N ASN A 318 8.64 -20.78 0.06
CA ASN A 318 9.69 -20.41 1.01
C ASN A 318 9.52 -18.95 1.48
N LEU A 319 8.40 -18.62 2.11
CA LEU A 319 7.95 -17.22 2.24
C LEU A 319 8.51 -16.52 3.48
N GLN A 320 8.39 -17.14 4.65
CA GLN A 320 8.78 -16.63 5.96
C GLN A 320 9.64 -17.64 6.71
N TRP A 321 10.59 -17.17 7.51
CA TRP A 321 11.53 -17.98 8.28
C TRP A 321 11.70 -17.41 9.68
N CYS A 322 11.64 -18.27 10.70
CA CYS A 322 11.99 -17.91 12.07
C CYS A 322 12.51 -19.13 12.81
N ALA A 323 13.82 -19.18 13.01
CA ALA A 323 14.51 -20.29 13.66
C ALA A 323 15.28 -19.77 14.88
N VAL A 324 15.19 -20.49 16.00
CA VAL A 324 15.81 -20.10 17.28
C VAL A 324 16.31 -21.33 18.00
N ASN A 325 17.50 -21.23 18.61
CA ASN A 325 18.13 -22.29 19.41
C ASN A 325 18.36 -23.60 18.65
N PHE A 326 18.49 -23.55 17.31
CA PHE A 326 18.98 -24.68 16.53
C PHE A 326 20.51 -24.70 16.54
N SER A 327 21.10 -25.88 16.73
CA SER A 327 22.55 -26.07 16.75
C SER A 327 23.14 -26.40 15.37
N SER A 328 22.29 -26.74 14.38
CA SER A 328 22.74 -27.09 13.04
C SER A 328 23.00 -25.85 12.19
N ASP A 329 24.17 -25.77 11.56
CA ASP A 329 24.52 -24.70 10.61
C ASP A 329 23.59 -24.67 9.37
N SER A 330 22.89 -25.76 9.09
CA SER A 330 21.87 -25.82 8.03
C SER A 330 20.59 -25.07 8.37
N ILE A 331 20.37 -24.72 9.65
CA ILE A 331 19.18 -24.02 10.15
C ILE A 331 19.65 -22.72 10.80
N PRO A 332 19.86 -21.66 10.00
CA PRO A 332 20.38 -20.40 10.54
C PRO A 332 19.37 -19.75 11.49
N ASN A 333 19.82 -19.48 12.72
CA ASN A 333 18.99 -18.82 13.73
C ASN A 333 18.79 -17.34 13.41
N GLY A 334 17.54 -16.91 13.35
CA GLY A 334 17.15 -15.56 12.95
C GLY A 334 15.77 -15.53 12.32
N ILE A 335 15.43 -14.39 11.71
CA ILE A 335 14.22 -14.20 10.92
C ILE A 335 14.57 -13.90 9.47
N GLY A 336 13.71 -14.29 8.55
CA GLY A 336 13.93 -13.99 7.14
C GLY A 336 12.72 -14.24 6.26
N PHE A 337 12.92 -13.93 4.98
CA PHE A 337 11.92 -14.01 3.93
C PHE A 337 12.57 -14.54 2.65
N GLY A 338 11.90 -15.49 1.99
CA GLY A 338 12.23 -15.83 0.60
C GLY A 338 13.51 -16.64 0.43
N GLY A 339 13.65 -17.26 -0.74
CA GLY A 339 14.88 -17.92 -1.14
C GLY A 339 15.02 -19.33 -0.56
N ARG A 340 16.15 -19.61 0.07
CA ARG A 340 16.46 -20.90 0.71
C ARG A 340 17.34 -20.68 1.93
N ALA A 341 17.45 -21.69 2.80
CA ALA A 341 18.34 -21.60 3.97
C ALA A 341 19.75 -21.17 3.55
N ASN A 342 20.31 -20.20 4.30
CA ASN A 342 21.59 -19.52 4.04
C ASN A 342 21.67 -18.69 2.74
N HIS A 343 20.57 -18.51 2.00
CA HIS A 343 20.50 -17.66 0.81
C HIS A 343 19.09 -17.07 0.66
N PHE A 344 18.75 -16.19 1.61
CA PHE A 344 17.42 -15.61 1.71
C PHE A 344 17.27 -14.33 0.87
N GLY A 345 16.03 -14.00 0.49
CA GLY A 345 15.71 -12.69 -0.06
C GLY A 345 16.02 -11.58 0.94
N LEU A 346 15.72 -11.83 2.22
CA LEU A 346 16.15 -11.04 3.37
C LEU A 346 16.32 -11.97 4.58
N PHE A 347 17.43 -11.87 5.29
CA PHE A 347 17.66 -12.58 6.54
C PHE A 347 18.40 -11.70 7.54
N LEU A 348 17.97 -11.75 8.79
CA LEU A 348 18.56 -11.07 9.93
C LEU A 348 18.87 -12.12 10.99
N SER A 349 20.15 -12.23 11.38
CA SER A 349 20.58 -13.22 12.37
C SER A 349 20.00 -12.94 13.75
N ALA A 350 19.89 -13.97 14.58
CA ALA A 350 19.45 -13.84 15.97
C ALA A 350 20.41 -13.02 16.86
N SER A 351 21.58 -12.65 16.37
CA SER A 351 22.50 -11.73 17.05
C SER A 351 22.24 -10.25 16.70
N PHE A 352 21.40 -9.96 15.69
CA PHE A 352 21.09 -8.62 15.18
C PHE A 352 22.28 -7.76 14.73
N ASP A 353 23.49 -8.33 14.64
CA ASP A 353 24.69 -7.66 14.15
C ASP A 353 24.96 -7.93 12.66
N GLN A 354 24.32 -8.96 12.10
CA GLN A 354 24.58 -9.49 10.78
C GLN A 354 23.31 -9.97 10.09
N GLY A 355 23.35 -10.00 8.77
CA GLY A 355 22.31 -10.57 7.95
C GLY A 355 22.75 -10.64 6.50
N HIS A 356 21.81 -10.97 5.62
CA HIS A 356 22.03 -10.88 4.19
C HIS A 356 20.74 -10.66 3.40
N THR A 357 20.90 -10.20 2.16
CA THR A 357 19.83 -10.11 1.17
C THR A 357 20.38 -10.52 -0.19
N PHE A 358 19.73 -11.48 -0.84
CA PHE A 358 20.10 -11.94 -2.17
C PHE A 358 18.95 -11.71 -3.15
N PRO A 359 19.25 -11.57 -4.45
CA PRO A 359 18.22 -11.75 -5.46
C PRO A 359 17.53 -13.10 -5.26
N CYS A 360 16.20 -13.12 -5.19
CA CYS A 360 15.47 -14.34 -4.87
C CYS A 360 14.25 -14.56 -5.77
N THR A 361 14.05 -15.81 -6.18
CA THR A 361 12.93 -16.19 -7.07
C THR A 361 11.59 -16.21 -6.35
N THR A 362 11.58 -16.36 -5.02
CA THR A 362 10.34 -16.37 -4.22
C THR A 362 9.57 -15.06 -4.38
N PHE A 363 10.25 -13.92 -4.36
CA PHE A 363 9.63 -12.59 -4.52
C PHE A 363 9.99 -11.88 -5.82
N ASN A 364 10.86 -12.48 -6.64
CA ASN A 364 11.54 -11.81 -7.76
C ASN A 364 12.19 -10.48 -7.35
N SER A 365 12.69 -10.43 -6.11
CA SER A 365 13.34 -9.25 -5.56
C SER A 365 14.81 -9.22 -5.98
N PRO A 366 15.41 -8.04 -6.19
CA PRO A 366 16.85 -7.88 -6.23
C PRO A 366 17.45 -7.99 -4.82
N CYS A 367 18.77 -7.79 -4.72
CA CYS A 367 19.42 -7.46 -3.45
C CYS A 367 18.85 -6.13 -2.92
N LEU A 368 18.35 -6.12 -1.68
CA LEU A 368 17.66 -4.95 -1.09
C LEU A 368 18.62 -3.91 -0.50
N SER A 369 19.88 -4.29 -0.28
CA SER A 369 20.96 -3.42 0.18
C SER A 369 21.98 -3.21 -0.94
N LYS A 370 22.93 -2.30 -0.73
CA LYS A 370 24.07 -2.06 -1.63
C LYS A 370 24.92 -3.31 -1.86
N THR A 371 25.05 -4.17 -0.85
CA THR A 371 25.73 -5.46 -0.95
C THR A 371 24.87 -6.57 -0.34
N ASN A 372 25.21 -7.82 -0.61
CA ASN A 372 24.44 -8.95 -0.08
C ASN A 372 24.61 -9.17 1.42
N ARG A 373 25.62 -8.58 2.06
CA ARG A 373 25.84 -8.66 3.51
C ARG A 373 25.33 -7.39 4.14
N ILE A 374 24.53 -7.54 5.19
CA ILE A 374 23.94 -6.39 5.87
C ILE A 374 24.45 -6.31 7.31
N ARG A 375 24.74 -5.09 7.75
CA ARG A 375 24.99 -4.74 9.13
C ARG A 375 23.86 -3.80 9.57
N PRO A 376 22.86 -4.28 10.31
CA PRO A 376 21.76 -3.45 10.77
C PRO A 376 22.27 -2.33 11.68
N GLU A 377 21.79 -1.11 11.45
CA GLU A 377 21.97 0.04 12.33
C GLU A 377 20.74 0.23 13.21
N VAL A 378 19.55 0.19 12.61
CA VAL A 378 18.26 0.29 13.29
C VAL A 378 17.32 -0.78 12.79
N ILE A 379 16.66 -1.46 13.71
CA ILE A 379 15.61 -2.46 13.45
C ILE A 379 14.32 -1.98 14.11
N GLU A 380 13.25 -1.93 13.33
CA GLU A 380 11.88 -1.69 13.78
C GLU A 380 10.99 -2.86 13.41
N CYS A 381 9.99 -3.13 14.26
CA CYS A 381 8.90 -4.02 13.93
C CYS A 381 7.58 -3.40 14.36
N TRP A 382 6.66 -3.28 13.40
CA TRP A 382 5.35 -2.67 13.57
C TRP A 382 4.27 -3.75 13.45
N GLY A 383 3.34 -3.79 14.39
CA GLY A 383 2.16 -4.64 14.34
C GLY A 383 1.06 -3.94 13.55
N VAL A 384 0.46 -4.66 12.60
CA VAL A 384 -0.69 -4.18 11.83
C VAL A 384 -1.97 -4.54 12.58
N LEU A 385 -2.69 -3.54 13.07
CA LEU A 385 -3.91 -3.73 13.85
C LEU A 385 -5.12 -3.62 12.93
N SER A 386 -5.88 -4.72 12.81
CA SER A 386 -7.16 -4.73 12.12
C SER A 386 -8.29 -4.74 13.15
N LYS A 387 -9.13 -3.70 13.18
CA LYS A 387 -10.36 -3.69 14.01
C LYS A 387 -11.39 -4.64 13.39
N GLY A 388 -11.33 -5.90 13.79
CA GLY A 388 -12.24 -6.94 13.28
C GLY A 388 -12.01 -8.35 13.82
N VAL A 389 -10.89 -8.58 14.54
CA VAL A 389 -10.66 -9.83 15.29
C VAL A 389 -10.23 -9.48 16.72
N GLN A 390 -10.96 -8.58 17.38
CA GLN A 390 -11.16 -8.83 18.80
C GLN A 390 -12.04 -10.06 18.86
N ASN A 391 -11.39 -11.20 19.09
CA ASN A 391 -12.08 -12.31 19.71
C ASN A 391 -12.91 -11.73 20.86
N GLU A 392 -14.21 -12.02 20.86
CA GLU A 392 -14.89 -12.35 22.10
C GLU A 392 -14.11 -13.51 22.75
N ARG A 393 -12.92 -13.24 23.30
CA ARG A 393 -12.36 -14.07 24.35
C ARG A 393 -13.16 -13.62 25.56
N PRO A 394 -14.09 -14.43 26.10
CA PRO A 394 -14.65 -14.11 27.40
C PRO A 394 -13.47 -13.93 28.34
N ASP A 395 -13.48 -12.85 29.13
CA ASP A 395 -12.48 -12.57 30.15
C ASP A 395 -12.13 -13.87 30.87
N LEU A 396 -10.97 -14.44 30.51
CA LEU A 396 -10.43 -15.60 31.19
C LEU A 396 -10.00 -15.08 32.56
N VAL A 397 -10.90 -15.27 33.51
CA VAL A 397 -10.70 -15.05 34.94
C VAL A 397 -9.28 -15.48 35.28
N LYS A 398 -8.51 -14.53 35.83
CA LYS A 398 -7.17 -14.75 36.38
C LYS A 398 -7.25 -15.73 37.54
N GLY A 399 -7.26 -17.02 37.23
CA GLY A 399 -7.13 -18.11 38.18
C GLY A 399 -5.83 -18.87 37.93
N THR A 400 -5.10 -19.12 39.01
CA THR A 400 -3.86 -19.92 38.98
C THR A 400 -4.17 -21.36 38.52
N VAL A 401 -3.17 -22.04 37.96
CA VAL A 401 -3.32 -23.42 37.42
C VAL A 401 -3.97 -24.38 38.44
N LEU A 402 -3.72 -24.18 39.74
CA LEU A 402 -4.31 -24.95 40.83
C LEU A 402 -5.83 -24.77 40.98
N GLU A 403 -6.36 -23.59 40.64
CA GLU A 403 -7.79 -23.29 40.74
C GLU A 403 -8.55 -23.95 39.58
N ARG A 404 -7.97 -23.95 38.38
CA ARG A 404 -8.54 -24.65 37.21
C ARG A 404 -8.64 -26.17 37.44
N PHE A 405 -7.62 -26.78 38.06
CA PHE A 405 -7.67 -28.21 38.41
C PHE A 405 -8.72 -28.55 39.47
N LYS A 406 -9.06 -27.61 40.37
CA LYS A 406 -10.15 -27.83 41.35
C LYS A 406 -11.52 -27.72 40.70
N GLU A 407 -11.70 -26.80 39.76
CA GLU A 407 -12.94 -26.63 39.01
C GLU A 407 -13.22 -27.83 38.10
N ASP A 408 -12.22 -28.33 37.36
CA ASP A 408 -12.36 -29.51 36.50
C ASP A 408 -12.71 -30.76 37.30
N ARG A 409 -12.10 -30.95 38.48
CA ARG A 409 -12.40 -32.09 39.36
C ARG A 409 -13.79 -31.99 39.98
N ASN A 410 -14.31 -30.79 40.21
CA ASN A 410 -15.66 -30.58 40.70
C ASN A 410 -16.70 -30.76 39.57
N MET A 411 -16.38 -30.37 38.33
CA MET A 411 -17.21 -30.64 37.16
C MET A 411 -17.32 -32.15 36.88
N LEU A 412 -16.21 -32.89 36.93
CA LEU A 412 -16.20 -34.34 36.74
C LEU A 412 -17.01 -35.11 37.82
N LYS A 413 -17.13 -34.54 39.03
CA LYS A 413 -18.00 -35.08 40.08
C LYS A 413 -19.48 -34.78 39.82
N MET A 414 -19.83 -33.65 39.20
CA MET A 414 -21.22 -33.33 38.86
C MET A 414 -21.74 -34.12 37.64
N VAL A 415 -20.86 -34.52 36.73
CA VAL A 415 -21.20 -35.34 35.54
C VAL A 415 -21.25 -36.85 35.87
N GLY A 416 -21.02 -37.25 37.13
CA GLY A 416 -21.18 -38.64 37.59
C GLY A 416 -20.10 -39.61 37.08
N LEU A 417 -19.00 -39.12 36.51
CA LEU A 417 -17.93 -39.95 35.95
C LEU A 417 -16.81 -40.27 36.97
N ALA A 418 -16.84 -39.68 38.16
CA ALA A 418 -15.92 -40.01 39.22
C ALA A 418 -16.56 -41.02 40.19
N ASN A 419 -16.69 -42.28 39.77
CA ASN A 419 -16.68 -43.47 40.64
C ASN A 419 -16.70 -44.76 39.81
N SER A 420 -15.53 -45.16 39.31
CA SER A 420 -15.28 -46.54 38.91
C SER A 420 -13.78 -46.84 38.89
N SER A 421 -13.20 -47.07 40.07
CA SER A 421 -11.99 -47.87 40.26
C SER A 421 -11.89 -48.23 41.74
N ASN A 422 -12.34 -49.45 42.08
CA ASN A 422 -11.74 -50.24 43.15
C ASN A 422 -10.74 -51.19 42.51
#